data_AF-A0A9X2RC61-F1
#
_entry.id   AF-A0A9X2RC61-F1
#
_cell.length_a   1.000
_cell.length_b   1.000
_cell.length_c   1.000
_cell.angle_alpha   90.00
_cell.angle_beta   90.00
_cell.angle_gamma   90.00
#
_symmetry.space_group_name_H-M   'P 1'
#
loop_
_entity.id
_entity.type
_entity.pdbx_description
1 polymer ?
#
loop_
_entity_poly.entity_id
_entity_poly.type
_entity_poly.pdbx_seq_one_letter_code
_entity_poly.pdbx_strand_id
1 'polypeptide(L)'
;MPDWTENKQIAIPASHKAEANAIAEVIDPDIGGANTFTGGATHSADGTAPATHIVAHTQLKTDTYGLLAEGTPGQIADAVEGDTTLDRSTLETVAEAMEIEAGYEEVMQVETALNGSV
;
A
#
# COMPACT_ATOMS: atom_id res chain seq x y z
N MET A 1 -26.16 0.36 -3.62
CA MET A 1 -25.02 -0.54 -3.35
C MET A 1 -23.84 0.36 -3.08
N PRO A 2 -22.91 0.03 -2.17
CA PRO A 2 -21.68 0.81 -2.11
C PRO A 2 -21.03 0.74 -3.50
N ASP A 3 -20.73 1.91 -4.07
CA ASP A 3 -19.97 1.99 -5.31
C ASP A 3 -18.54 1.57 -4.97
N TRP A 4 -18.06 0.58 -5.70
CA TRP A 4 -16.68 0.12 -5.63
C TRP A 4 -15.93 0.70 -6.81
N THR A 5 -14.67 1.02 -6.58
CA THR A 5 -13.75 1.41 -7.64
C THR A 5 -13.43 0.21 -8.55
N GLU A 6 -12.90 0.50 -9.74
CA GLU A 6 -12.13 -0.47 -10.50
C GLU A 6 -10.89 -0.90 -9.71
N ASN A 7 -10.09 -1.84 -10.24
CA ASN A 7 -8.85 -2.22 -9.57
C ASN A 7 -7.92 -1.00 -9.45
N LYS A 8 -7.47 -0.73 -8.23
CA LYS A 8 -6.55 0.34 -7.86
C LYS A 8 -5.23 -0.25 -7.37
N GLN A 9 -4.15 0.44 -7.72
CA GLN A 9 -2.83 0.17 -7.19
C GLN A 9 -2.63 1.00 -5.92
N ILE A 10 -2.20 0.36 -4.84
CA ILE A 10 -1.79 1.02 -3.59
C ILE A 10 -0.38 0.56 -3.28
N ALA A 11 0.53 1.50 -3.07
CA ALA A 11 1.92 1.26 -2.76
C ALA A 11 2.25 1.77 -1.35
N ILE A 12 3.12 1.04 -0.66
CA ILE A 12 3.70 1.48 0.62
C ILE A 12 5.17 1.08 0.68
N PRO A 13 6.06 1.90 1.27
CA PRO A 13 7.40 1.46 1.61
C PRO A 13 7.36 0.22 2.49
N ALA A 14 8.23 -0.77 2.22
CA ALA A 14 8.23 -2.02 2.98
C ALA A 14 8.49 -1.84 4.49
N SER A 15 9.10 -0.72 4.90
CA SER A 15 9.32 -0.33 6.30
C SER A 15 8.02 -0.06 7.07
N HIS A 16 6.91 0.22 6.39
CA HIS A 16 5.62 0.55 7.00
C HIS A 16 4.58 -0.58 6.85
N LYS A 17 4.99 -1.78 6.45
CA LYS A 17 4.08 -2.88 6.13
C LYS A 17 3.10 -3.22 7.27
N ALA A 18 3.59 -3.31 8.50
CA ALA A 18 2.78 -3.77 9.62
C ALA A 18 1.70 -2.73 9.97
N GLU A 19 2.11 -1.47 10.02
CA GLU A 19 1.26 -0.34 10.34
C GLU A 19 0.26 -0.07 9.21
N ALA A 20 0.68 -0.18 7.95
CA ALA A 20 -0.20 -0.02 6.80
C ALA A 20 -1.28 -1.11 6.72
N ASN A 21 -0.97 -2.34 7.12
CA ASN A 21 -1.98 -3.41 7.24
C ASN A 21 -2.97 -3.14 8.38
N ALA A 22 -2.52 -2.58 9.51
CA ALA A 22 -3.43 -2.18 10.58
C ALA A 22 -4.37 -1.04 10.16
N ILE A 23 -3.88 -0.08 9.37
CA ILE A 23 -4.72 0.97 8.77
C ILE A 23 -5.72 0.35 7.76
N ALA A 24 -5.25 -0.54 6.89
CA ALA A 24 -6.09 -1.20 5.89
C ALA A 24 -7.20 -2.06 6.53
N GLU A 25 -6.92 -2.73 7.65
CA GLU A 25 -7.93 -3.48 8.42
C GLU A 25 -9.11 -2.60 8.87
N VAL A 26 -8.88 -1.32 9.14
CA VAL A 26 -9.92 -0.37 9.57
C VAL A 26 -10.63 0.27 8.38
N ILE A 27 -9.86 0.79 7.41
CA ILE A 27 -10.38 1.60 6.31
C ILE A 27 -11.05 0.75 5.22
N ASP A 28 -10.54 -0.46 4.98
CA ASP A 28 -11.08 -1.41 4.00
C ASP A 28 -11.01 -2.87 4.52
N PRO A 29 -11.86 -3.23 5.50
CA PRO A 29 -11.89 -4.59 6.06
C PRO A 29 -12.39 -5.65 5.05
N ASP A 30 -13.08 -5.23 3.99
CA ASP A 30 -13.77 -6.13 3.08
C ASP A 30 -12.82 -6.77 2.05
N ILE A 31 -11.82 -6.03 1.55
CA ILE A 31 -10.84 -6.55 0.57
C ILE A 31 -9.41 -6.34 1.09
N GLY A 32 -8.74 -7.45 1.40
CA GLY A 32 -7.34 -7.44 1.85
C GLY A 32 -7.19 -7.22 3.37
N GLY A 33 -7.84 -6.20 3.94
CA GLY A 33 -7.80 -5.89 5.37
C GLY A 33 -6.38 -5.93 5.97
N ALA A 34 -6.19 -6.69 7.05
CA ALA A 34 -4.88 -6.90 7.70
C ALA A 34 -3.83 -7.61 6.81
N ASN A 35 -4.21 -8.06 5.62
CA ASN A 35 -3.35 -8.74 4.65
C ASN A 35 -3.39 -8.04 3.28
N THR A 36 -3.62 -6.73 3.25
CA THR A 36 -3.56 -5.96 2.00
C THR A 36 -2.13 -5.93 1.44
N PHE A 37 -1.15 -5.66 2.29
CA PHE A 37 0.27 -5.62 1.92
C PHE A 37 0.96 -6.90 2.37
N THR A 38 1.03 -7.90 1.48
CA THR A 38 1.69 -9.20 1.75
C THR A 38 3.07 -9.28 1.08
N GLY A 39 3.89 -10.26 1.52
CA GLY A 39 5.22 -10.46 0.95
C GLY A 39 6.27 -9.41 1.38
N GLY A 40 7.33 -9.29 0.57
CA GLY A 40 8.36 -8.25 0.70
C GLY A 40 8.25 -7.22 -0.42
N ALA A 41 9.15 -6.24 -0.45
CA ALA A 41 9.20 -5.27 -1.54
C ALA A 41 9.44 -5.96 -2.87
N THR A 42 8.62 -5.65 -3.87
CA THR A 42 8.72 -6.16 -5.24
C THR A 42 8.80 -5.06 -6.28
N HIS A 43 8.44 -3.82 -5.92
CA HIS A 43 8.37 -2.70 -6.85
C HIS A 43 9.32 -1.55 -6.45
N SER A 44 9.66 -0.72 -7.44
CA SER A 44 10.35 0.56 -7.27
C SER A 44 9.75 1.60 -8.23
N ALA A 45 10.10 2.88 -8.04
CA ALA A 45 9.46 3.97 -8.78
C ALA A 45 9.68 3.88 -10.31
N ASP A 46 10.74 3.20 -10.75
CA ASP A 46 11.14 3.09 -12.15
C ASP A 46 11.49 1.65 -12.58
N GLY A 47 11.11 0.65 -11.76
CA GLY A 47 11.40 -0.75 -12.03
C GLY A 47 12.87 -1.15 -11.84
N THR A 48 13.72 -0.26 -11.35
CA THR A 48 15.13 -0.58 -11.05
C THR A 48 15.33 -1.13 -9.63
N ALA A 49 16.35 -1.97 -9.45
CA ALA A 49 16.69 -2.52 -8.15
C ALA A 49 17.38 -1.47 -7.23
N PRO A 50 17.21 -1.54 -5.90
CA PRO A 50 16.42 -2.53 -5.16
C PRO A 50 14.93 -2.21 -5.16
N ALA A 51 14.10 -3.24 -5.02
CA ALA A 51 12.68 -3.04 -4.71
C ALA A 51 12.54 -2.37 -3.33
N THR A 52 11.73 -1.33 -3.26
CA THR A 52 11.52 -0.51 -2.06
C THR A 52 10.08 -0.56 -1.56
N HIS A 53 9.14 -0.86 -2.45
CA HIS A 53 7.70 -0.79 -2.17
C HIS A 53 7.03 -2.15 -2.29
N ILE A 54 6.01 -2.33 -1.46
CA ILE A 54 5.02 -3.38 -1.58
C ILE A 54 3.81 -2.75 -2.28
N VAL A 55 3.36 -3.39 -3.35
CA VAL A 55 2.21 -2.95 -4.14
C VAL A 55 1.08 -3.95 -3.98
N ALA A 56 -0.09 -3.44 -3.62
CA ALA A 56 -1.34 -4.17 -3.58
C ALA A 56 -2.25 -3.72 -4.74
N HIS A 57 -2.94 -4.68 -5.35
CA HIS A 57 -3.96 -4.44 -6.35
C HIS A 57 -5.32 -4.82 -5.76
N THR A 58 -6.16 -3.84 -5.46
CA THR A 58 -7.43 -4.05 -4.76
C THR A 58 -8.55 -3.20 -5.35
N GLN A 59 -9.80 -3.48 -4.96
CA GLN A 59 -10.90 -2.55 -5.17
C GLN A 59 -11.20 -1.88 -3.84
N LEU A 60 -11.41 -0.57 -3.86
CA LEU A 60 -11.79 0.21 -2.69
C LEU A 60 -13.24 0.67 -2.83
N LYS A 61 -13.95 0.84 -1.72
CA LYS A 61 -15.19 1.64 -1.71
C LYS A 61 -14.87 3.05 -2.19
N THR A 62 -15.79 3.69 -2.92
CA THR A 62 -15.56 5.04 -3.46
C THR A 62 -15.22 6.07 -2.37
N ASP A 63 -15.88 6.01 -1.20
CA ASP A 63 -15.58 6.91 -0.08
C ASP A 63 -14.18 6.68 0.51
N THR A 64 -13.80 5.41 0.66
CA THR A 64 -12.45 5.01 1.08
C THR A 64 -11.39 5.50 0.08
N TYR A 65 -11.64 5.31 -1.21
CA TYR A 65 -10.75 5.80 -2.26
C TYR A 65 -10.64 7.33 -2.20
N GLY A 66 -11.75 8.05 -2.07
CA GLY A 66 -11.74 9.51 -1.93
C GLY A 66 -10.92 9.99 -0.72
N LEU A 67 -11.09 9.32 0.43
CA LEU A 67 -10.30 9.62 1.62
C LEU A 67 -8.79 9.40 1.40
N LEU A 68 -8.41 8.28 0.77
CA LEU A 68 -6.98 7.98 0.57
C LEU A 68 -6.35 8.78 -0.57
N ALA A 69 -7.11 9.12 -1.62
CA ALA A 69 -6.59 9.83 -2.79
C ALA A 69 -6.57 11.36 -2.60
N GLU A 70 -7.51 11.92 -1.84
CA GLU A 70 -7.68 13.37 -1.69
C GLU A 70 -7.54 13.84 -0.23
N GLY A 71 -7.61 12.92 0.74
CA GLY A 71 -7.50 13.24 2.15
C GLY A 71 -6.07 13.56 2.57
N THR A 72 -5.96 14.45 3.54
CA THR A 72 -4.69 14.72 4.22
C THR A 72 -4.34 13.58 5.18
N PRO A 73 -3.05 13.39 5.54
CA PRO A 73 -2.64 12.41 6.53
C PRO A 73 -3.42 12.49 7.85
N GLY A 74 -3.73 13.72 8.30
CA GLY A 74 -4.54 13.95 9.51
C GLY A 74 -5.97 13.44 9.38
N GLN A 75 -6.60 13.57 8.20
CA GLN A 75 -7.96 13.05 7.97
C GLN A 75 -7.98 11.53 7.90
N ILE A 76 -6.93 10.92 7.33
CA ILE A 76 -6.78 9.46 7.31
C ILE A 76 -6.56 8.95 8.75
N ALA A 77 -5.73 9.62 9.54
CA ALA A 77 -5.54 9.31 10.95
C ALA A 77 -6.84 9.44 11.75
N ASP A 78 -7.60 10.53 11.57
CA ASP A 78 -8.91 10.73 12.21
C ASP A 78 -9.89 9.57 11.93
N ALA A 79 -9.84 9.01 10.71
CA ALA A 79 -10.73 7.94 10.29
C ALA A 79 -10.39 6.57 10.92
N VAL A 80 -9.17 6.39 11.44
CA VAL A 80 -8.71 5.09 11.98
C VAL A 80 -8.31 5.11 13.44
N GLU A 81 -7.97 6.26 14.01
CA GLU A 81 -7.42 6.40 15.37
C GLU A 81 -8.33 5.76 16.44
N GLY A 82 -9.66 5.78 16.24
CA GLY A 82 -10.61 5.17 17.17
C GLY A 82 -10.63 3.64 17.17
N ASP A 83 -10.17 3.02 16.08
CA ASP A 83 -10.30 1.58 15.81
C ASP A 83 -8.93 0.87 15.64
N THR A 84 -7.84 1.59 15.91
CA THR A 84 -6.46 1.08 15.88
C THR A 84 -5.76 1.30 17.22
N THR A 85 -4.66 0.58 17.45
CA THR A 85 -3.79 0.77 18.62
C THR A 85 -2.58 1.65 18.32
N LEU A 86 -2.41 2.07 17.06
CA LEU A 86 -1.32 2.94 16.62
C LEU A 86 -1.51 4.36 17.14
N ASP A 87 -0.42 5.03 17.49
CA ASP A 87 -0.48 6.45 17.83
C ASP A 87 -0.70 7.31 16.59
N ARG A 88 -1.25 8.52 16.80
CA ARG A 88 -1.56 9.46 15.73
C ARG A 88 -0.38 9.79 14.84
N SER A 89 0.81 9.98 15.41
CA SER A 89 2.01 10.27 14.62
C SER A 89 2.37 9.15 13.65
N THR A 90 2.20 7.90 14.07
CA THR A 90 2.43 6.73 13.25
C THR A 90 1.38 6.64 12.15
N LEU A 91 0.11 6.89 12.47
CA LEU A 91 -0.97 6.93 11.49
C LEU A 91 -0.72 7.97 10.40
N GLU A 92 -0.38 9.20 10.78
CA GLU A 92 -0.08 10.28 9.84
C GLU A 92 1.17 9.95 9.00
N THR A 93 2.21 9.39 9.60
CA THR A 93 3.43 8.99 8.88
C THR A 93 3.15 7.92 7.81
N VAL A 94 2.33 6.92 8.16
CA VAL A 94 1.99 5.83 7.22
C VAL A 94 1.03 6.32 6.15
N ALA A 95 0.09 7.20 6.51
CA ALA A 95 -0.82 7.82 5.55
C ALA A 95 -0.06 8.70 4.54
N GLU A 96 0.95 9.46 4.97
CA GLU A 96 1.82 10.23 4.06
C GLU A 96 2.67 9.33 3.16
N ALA A 97 3.11 8.18 3.66
CA ALA A 97 3.90 7.22 2.89
C ALA A 97 3.06 6.36 1.93
N MET A 98 1.73 6.32 2.08
CA MET A 98 0.85 5.52 1.25
C MET A 98 0.53 6.25 -0.05
N GLU A 99 0.78 5.59 -1.17
CA GLU A 99 0.62 6.19 -2.49
C GLU A 99 -0.37 5.39 -3.34
N ILE A 100 -1.39 6.06 -3.88
CA ILE A 100 -2.40 5.47 -4.75
C ILE A 100 -2.08 5.78 -6.20
N GLU A 101 -2.13 4.75 -7.05
CA GLU A 101 -1.91 4.86 -8.50
C GLU A 101 -0.60 5.58 -8.89
N ALA A 102 0.42 5.47 -8.03
CA ALA A 102 1.72 6.12 -8.23
C ALA A 102 2.55 5.53 -9.38
N GLY A 103 2.10 4.43 -9.99
CA GLY A 103 2.74 3.85 -11.16
C GLY A 103 4.04 3.12 -10.82
N TYR A 104 4.15 2.58 -9.60
CA TYR A 104 5.28 1.72 -9.25
C TYR A 104 5.37 0.53 -10.19
N GLU A 105 6.59 0.26 -10.65
CA GLU A 105 6.89 -0.81 -11.59
C GLU A 105 7.58 -1.96 -10.87
N GLU A 106 7.27 -3.19 -11.26
CA GLU A 106 7.90 -4.39 -10.71
C GLU A 106 9.39 -4.37 -11.06
N VAL A 107 10.24 -4.61 -10.07
CA VAL A 107 11.68 -4.69 -10.33
C VAL A 107 11.96 -5.95 -11.13
N MET A 108 12.41 -5.78 -12.37
CA MET A 108 12.85 -6.92 -13.17
C MET A 108 14.02 -7.59 -12.46
N GLN A 109 13.80 -8.79 -11.95
CA GLN A 109 14.93 -9.64 -11.58
C GLN A 109 15.74 -9.82 -12.85
N VAL A 110 16.95 -9.27 -12.88
CA VAL A 110 17.94 -9.69 -13.87
C VAL A 110 18.17 -11.16 -13.54
N GLU A 111 17.45 -12.04 -14.23
CA GLU A 111 17.79 -13.45 -14.29
C GLU A 111 19.25 -13.47 -14.72
N THR A 112 20.14 -13.65 -13.74
CA THR A 112 21.51 -13.99 -14.04
C THR A 112 21.39 -15.38 -14.60
N ALA A 113 21.23 -15.46 -15.92
CA ALA A 113 21.33 -16.68 -16.68
C ALA A 113 22.73 -17.22 -16.41
N LEU A 114 22.85 -18.04 -15.37
CA LEU A 114 23.93 -19.00 -15.21
C LEU A 114 23.71 -20.08 -16.25
N ASN A 115 23.86 -19.69 -17.52
CA ASN A 115 24.04 -20.60 -18.63
C ASN A 115 25.41 -20.28 -19.22
N GLY A 116 26.39 -21.10 -18.82
CA GLY A 116 27.63 -21.23 -19.57
C GLY A 116 28.89 -21.27 -18.72
N SER A 117 29.26 -22.45 -18.24
CA SER A 117 30.55 -23.04 -18.61
C SER A 117 30.57 -24.54 -18.33
N VAL A 118 30.61 -25.25 -19.45
CA VAL A 118 31.16 -26.59 -19.76
C VAL A 118 31.73 -27.41 -18.61
#